data_AF-A0A3S4HX72-F1
#
_entry.id   AF-A0A3S4HX72-F1
#
_cell.length_a   1.000
_cell.length_b   1.000
_cell.length_c   1.000
_cell.angle_alpha   90.00
_cell.angle_beta   90.00
_cell.angle_gamma   90.00
#
_symmetry.space_group_name_H-M   'P 1'
#
loop_
_entity.id
_entity.type
_entity.pdbx_description
1 polymer ?
#
loop_
_entity_poly.entity_id
_entity_poly.type
_entity_poly.pdbx_seq_one_letter_code
_entity_poly.pdbx_strand_id
1 'polypeptide(L)'
;MVGEIRDAETAEIALKAAQTGHLVLSTLHTNSTSETLTRLQQMGIARWMISSALSLVIAQRLVRKLCPHCRRNAGSAADLRTACGPARCHAGRQRAANIVTTDINGRLALFEVLPVTPGYARG
;
A
#
# COMPACT_ATOMS: atom_id res chain seq x y z
N MET A 1 7.07 18.78 -3.35
CA MET A 1 7.04 17.41 -2.78
C MET A 1 7.38 17.53 -1.31
N VAL A 2 6.62 16.88 -0.43
CA VAL A 2 6.87 16.79 1.02
C VAL A 2 7.32 15.36 1.29
N GLY A 3 8.49 15.14 1.88
CA GLY A 3 9.06 13.80 2.03
C GLY A 3 8.09 12.80 2.69
N GLU A 4 7.72 13.07 3.94
CA GLU A 4 6.70 12.33 4.67
C GLU A 4 5.88 13.26 5.57
N ILE A 5 4.64 12.88 5.87
CA ILE A 5 3.77 13.59 6.81
C ILE A 5 3.78 12.85 8.14
N ARG A 6 4.32 13.49 9.18
CA ARG A 6 4.42 12.92 10.53
C ARG A 6 3.36 13.43 11.50
N ASP A 7 2.91 14.65 11.29
CA ASP A 7 2.05 15.42 12.21
C ASP A 7 0.92 16.13 11.46
N ALA A 8 -0.03 16.64 12.25
CA ALA A 8 -1.23 17.31 11.78
C ALA A 8 -0.92 18.62 11.04
N GLU A 9 0.06 19.39 11.53
CA GLU A 9 0.42 20.68 10.97
C GLU A 9 0.97 20.53 9.54
N THR A 10 1.91 19.60 9.35
CA THR A 10 2.47 19.28 8.04
C THR A 10 1.40 18.75 7.09
N ALA A 11 0.48 17.90 7.60
CA ALA A 11 -0.65 17.39 6.82
C ALA A 11 -1.57 18.53 6.34
N GLU A 12 -1.87 19.48 7.22
CA GLU A 12 -2.77 20.59 6.94
C GLU A 12 -2.16 21.56 5.91
N ILE A 13 -0.87 21.87 6.03
CA ILE A 13 -0.15 22.69 5.04
C ILE A 13 -0.14 22.00 3.68
N ALA A 14 0.14 20.70 3.63
CA ALA A 14 0.15 19.91 2.40
C ALA A 14 -1.23 19.90 1.71
N LEU A 15 -2.30 19.69 2.47
CA LEU A 15 -3.67 19.69 1.94
C LEU A 15 -4.12 21.08 1.47
N LYS A 16 -3.79 22.15 2.22
CA LYS A 16 -4.06 23.53 1.79
C LYS A 16 -3.33 23.89 0.50
N ALA A 17 -2.06 23.50 0.36
CA ALA A 17 -1.32 23.69 -0.88
C ALA A 17 -1.97 22.95 -2.07
N ALA A 18 -2.47 21.72 -1.83
CA ALA A 18 -3.21 20.97 -2.84
C ALA A 18 -4.52 21.67 -3.25
N GLN A 19 -5.28 22.21 -2.29
CA GLN A 19 -6.52 22.95 -2.56
C GLN A 19 -6.28 24.26 -3.32
N THR A 20 -5.11 24.87 -3.19
CA THR A 20 -4.73 26.07 -3.97
C THR A 20 -4.13 25.75 -5.35
N GLY A 21 -4.22 24.49 -5.79
CA GLY A 21 -3.84 24.08 -7.14
C GLY A 21 -2.41 23.54 -7.29
N HIS A 22 -1.69 23.32 -6.19
CA HIS A 22 -0.36 22.70 -6.26
C HIS A 22 -0.47 21.17 -6.26
N LEU A 23 0.30 20.50 -7.12
CA LEU A 23 0.44 19.04 -7.02
C LEU A 23 1.35 18.70 -5.83
N VAL A 24 0.77 18.12 -4.79
CA VAL A 24 1.50 17.69 -3.60
C VAL A 24 1.65 16.17 -3.59
N LEU A 25 2.89 15.72 -3.44
CA LEU A 25 3.24 14.30 -3.26
C LEU A 25 3.88 14.15 -1.89
N SER A 26 3.43 13.14 -1.14
CA SER A 26 4.00 12.77 0.15
C SER A 26 3.78 11.30 0.49
N THR A 27 4.40 10.84 1.57
CA THR A 27 4.34 9.46 2.04
C THR A 27 3.83 9.37 3.49
N LEU A 28 3.13 8.29 3.80
CA LEU A 28 2.68 7.93 5.14
C LEU A 28 2.97 6.44 5.38
N HIS A 29 3.39 6.10 6.60
CA HIS A 29 3.63 4.72 7.02
C HIS A 29 2.32 4.05 7.44
N THR A 30 1.58 3.52 6.47
CA THR A 30 0.34 2.74 6.71
C THR A 30 0.37 1.44 5.91
N ASN A 31 -0.39 0.42 6.34
CA ASN A 31 -0.31 -0.91 5.74
C ASN A 31 -1.18 -1.08 4.49
N SER A 32 -2.15 -0.18 4.27
CA SER A 32 -3.15 -0.24 3.20
C SER A 32 -3.62 1.16 2.79
N THR A 33 -4.24 1.26 1.62
CA THR A 33 -4.76 2.54 1.11
C THR A 33 -5.87 3.13 2.01
N SER A 34 -6.76 2.29 2.54
CA SER A 34 -7.82 2.72 3.45
C SER A 34 -7.29 3.20 4.80
N GLU A 35 -6.24 2.56 5.33
CA GLU A 35 -5.62 2.96 6.60
C GLU A 35 -4.95 4.33 6.50
N THR A 36 -4.50 4.73 5.31
CA THR A 36 -4.01 6.11 5.06
C THR A 36 -5.09 7.16 5.36
N LEU A 37 -6.35 6.91 4.95
CA LEU A 37 -7.46 7.83 5.23
C LEU A 37 -7.76 7.91 6.72
N THR A 38 -7.80 6.75 7.39
CA THR A 38 -7.99 6.68 8.84
C THR A 38 -6.85 7.38 9.57
N ARG A 39 -5.60 7.25 9.10
CA ARG A 39 -4.45 7.90 9.71
C ARG A 39 -4.51 9.42 9.63
N LEU A 40 -4.93 9.98 8.48
CA LEU A 40 -5.16 11.43 8.33
C LEU A 40 -6.25 11.92 9.29
N GLN A 41 -7.35 11.17 9.44
CA GLN A 41 -8.40 11.49 10.40
C GLN A 41 -7.90 11.42 11.85
N GLN A 42 -7.08 10.43 12.20
CA GLN A 42 -6.47 10.30 13.53
C GLN A 42 -5.49 11.45 13.85
N MET A 43 -4.85 12.04 12.84
CA MET A 43 -4.03 13.25 13.01
C MET A 43 -4.89 14.51 13.24
N GLY A 44 -6.22 14.43 13.14
CA GLY A 44 -7.10 15.58 13.33
C GLY A 44 -7.45 16.33 12.05
N ILE A 45 -7.10 15.78 10.88
CA ILE A 45 -7.49 16.39 9.60
C ILE A 45 -8.98 16.19 9.35
N ALA A 46 -9.67 17.28 9.03
CA ALA A 46 -11.09 17.27 8.73
C ALA A 46 -11.42 16.48 7.45
N ARG A 47 -12.49 15.68 7.48
CA ARG A 47 -12.90 14.81 6.36
C ARG A 47 -13.10 15.57 5.05
N TRP A 48 -13.69 16.77 5.12
CA TRP A 48 -13.92 17.61 3.94
C TRP A 48 -12.62 18.06 3.27
N MET A 49 -11.56 18.28 4.06
CA MET A 49 -10.25 18.69 3.56
C MET A 49 -9.56 17.54 2.84
N ILE A 50 -9.66 16.33 3.39
CA ILE A 50 -9.17 15.10 2.74
C ILE A 50 -9.92 14.88 1.44
N SER A 51 -11.25 14.94 1.46
CA SER A 51 -12.08 14.69 0.29
C SER A 51 -11.89 15.69 -0.86
N SER A 52 -11.51 16.94 -0.56
CA SER A 52 -11.38 17.98 -1.59
C SER A 52 -9.98 18.05 -2.21
N ALA A 53 -8.94 17.63 -1.48
CA ALA A 53 -7.56 17.73 -1.95
C ALA A 53 -6.90 16.39 -2.30
N LEU A 54 -7.36 15.27 -1.73
CA LEU A 54 -6.77 13.96 -1.98
C LEU A 54 -7.29 13.38 -3.29
N SER A 55 -6.39 13.10 -4.23
CA SER A 55 -6.74 12.51 -5.54
C SER A 55 -6.42 11.02 -5.64
N LEU A 56 -5.34 10.57 -5.01
CA LEU A 56 -4.81 9.21 -5.17
C LEU A 56 -4.04 8.76 -3.93
N VAL A 57 -4.28 7.52 -3.51
CA VAL A 57 -3.44 6.82 -2.52
C VAL A 57 -2.85 5.59 -3.17
N ILE A 58 -1.54 5.40 -3.01
CA ILE A 58 -0.81 4.23 -3.51
C ILE A 58 -0.17 3.54 -2.31
N ALA A 59 -0.59 2.31 -2.01
CA ALA A 59 0.12 1.44 -1.09
C ALA A 59 1.08 0.54 -1.86
N GLN A 60 2.35 0.57 -1.49
CA GLN A 60 3.43 -0.16 -2.17
C GLN A 60 4.04 -1.20 -1.23
N ARG A 61 4.24 -2.43 -1.73
CA ARG A 61 5.02 -3.47 -1.04
C ARG A 61 6.07 -4.05 -1.98
N LEU A 62 7.27 -4.29 -1.47
CA LEU A 62 8.35 -4.93 -2.22
C LEU A 62 8.41 -6.41 -1.85
N VAL A 63 8.19 -7.29 -2.82
CA VAL A 63 8.29 -8.74 -2.65
C VAL A 63 9.57 -9.27 -3.29
N ARG A 64 10.11 -10.35 -2.72
CA ARG A 64 11.34 -10.98 -3.24
C ARG A 64 11.03 -11.67 -4.56
N LYS A 65 11.81 -11.40 -5.60
CA LYS A 65 11.70 -12.08 -6.89
C LYS A 65 12.48 -13.40 -6.81
N LEU A 66 11.80 -14.50 -7.12
CA LEU A 66 12.44 -15.82 -7.17
C LEU A 66 13.48 -15.86 -8.30
N CYS A 67 14.68 -16.38 -8.02
CA CYS A 67 15.70 -16.58 -9.04
C CYS A 67 15.17 -17.51 -10.15
N PRO A 68 15.23 -17.11 -11.43
CA PRO A 68 14.70 -17.91 -12.53
C PRO A 68 15.44 -19.24 -12.72
N HIS A 69 16.69 -19.35 -12.27
CA HIS A 69 17.51 -20.56 -12.41
C HIS A 69 17.26 -21.58 -11.29
N CYS A 70 16.98 -21.11 -10.08
CA CYS A 70 16.83 -21.97 -8.89
C CYS A 70 15.36 -22.24 -8.54
N ARG A 71 14.41 -21.61 -9.23
CA ARG A 71 12.98 -21.77 -8.97
C ARG A 71 12.51 -23.15 -9.43
N ARG A 72 12.14 -24.00 -8.46
CA ARG A 72 11.42 -25.25 -8.72
C ARG A 72 9.91 -24.97 -8.72
N ASN A 73 9.18 -25.55 -9.67
CA ASN A 73 7.72 -25.47 -9.72
C ASN A 73 7.13 -26.31 -8.58
N ALA A 74 6.77 -25.67 -7.47
CA ALA A 74 6.01 -26.30 -6.42
C ALA A 74 4.52 -26.31 -6.80
N GLY A 75 4.06 -27.41 -7.40
CA GLY A 75 2.64 -27.78 -7.50
C GLY A 75 1.76 -26.91 -8.41
N SER A 76 0.67 -27.51 -8.89
CA SER A 76 -0.30 -26.84 -9.76
C SER A 76 -1.05 -25.72 -9.03
N ALA A 77 -1.49 -24.69 -9.77
CA ALA A 77 -2.22 -23.53 -9.23
C ALA A 77 -3.53 -23.87 -8.48
N ALA A 78 -3.99 -25.13 -8.53
CA ALA A 78 -5.16 -25.62 -7.81
C ALA A 78 -4.96 -25.64 -6.27
N ASP A 79 -3.76 -25.93 -5.78
CA ASP A 79 -3.50 -26.06 -4.33
C ASP A 79 -3.40 -24.70 -3.61
N LEU A 80 -3.08 -23.63 -4.34
CA LEU A 80 -2.94 -22.27 -3.79
C LEU A 80 -4.30 -21.60 -3.50
N ARG A 81 -5.35 -21.96 -4.25
CA ARG A 81 -6.71 -21.42 -4.04
C ARG A 81 -7.31 -21.89 -2.72
N THR A 82 -7.01 -23.12 -2.30
CA THR A 82 -7.55 -23.71 -1.06
C THR A 82 -6.83 -23.20 0.18
N ALA A 83 -5.57 -22.76 0.04
CA ALA A 83 -4.77 -22.24 1.15
C ALA A 83 -4.96 -20.73 1.42
N CYS A 84 -5.49 -19.95 0.48
CA CYS A 84 -5.81 -18.52 0.67
C CYS A 84 -7.32 -18.35 0.96
N GLY A 85 -7.71 -18.61 2.20
CA GLY A 85 -8.97 -18.08 2.74
C GLY A 85 -8.89 -16.55 2.98
N PRO A 86 -10.02 -15.83 3.07
CA PRO A 86 -10.10 -14.36 3.01
C PRO A 86 -9.44 -13.61 4.18
N ALA A 87 -8.82 -14.29 5.15
CA ALA A 87 -8.36 -13.67 6.38
C ALA A 87 -6.87 -13.81 6.71
N ARG A 88 -6.05 -14.53 5.94
CA ARG A 88 -4.62 -14.69 6.27
C ARG A 88 -3.80 -15.26 5.11
N CYS A 89 -3.72 -14.51 4.01
CA CYS A 89 -2.66 -14.72 3.04
C CYS A 89 -1.33 -14.16 3.60
N HIS A 90 -0.73 -14.86 4.57
CA HIS A 90 0.71 -14.78 4.79
C HIS A 90 1.39 -15.46 3.60
N ALA A 91 1.43 -14.76 2.47
CA ALA A 91 2.23 -15.15 1.32
C ALA A 91 3.71 -15.13 1.75
N GLY A 92 4.23 -16.30 2.17
CA GLY A 92 5.64 -16.48 2.50
C GLY A 92 5.99 -17.34 3.70
N ARG A 93 5.05 -18.04 4.35
CA ARG A 93 5.38 -19.13 5.28
C ARG A 93 4.70 -20.44 4.89
N GLN A 94 4.95 -20.89 3.66
CA GLN A 94 5.08 -22.33 3.50
C GLN A 94 6.38 -22.71 4.22
N ARG A 95 6.24 -23.39 5.37
CA ARG A 95 7.28 -24.27 5.91
C ARG A 95 7.50 -25.36 4.87
N ALA A 96 8.23 -25.05 3.80
CA ALA A 96 8.93 -26.04 3.03
C ALA A 96 10.20 -26.36 3.83
N ALA A 97 10.07 -27.32 4.75
CA ALA A 97 11.23 -28.10 5.14
C ALA A 97 11.85 -28.61 3.82
N ASN A 98 13.05 -28.12 3.50
CA ASN A 98 13.89 -28.44 2.33
C ASN A 98 13.68 -27.70 1.00
N ILE A 99 13.15 -26.47 0.97
CA ILE A 99 13.56 -25.51 -0.07
C ILE A 99 14.44 -24.46 0.60
N VAL A 100 15.75 -24.65 0.44
CA VAL A 100 16.72 -23.61 0.69
C VAL A 100 16.34 -22.43 -0.20
N THR A 101 15.83 -21.35 0.40
CA THR A 101 15.62 -20.07 -0.30
C THR A 101 16.98 -19.39 -0.50
N THR A 102 17.89 -20.00 -1.26
CA THR A 102 19.25 -19.47 -1.38
C THR A 102 19.33 -18.30 -2.34
N ASP A 103 18.51 -18.25 -3.40
CA ASP A 103 18.73 -17.26 -4.46
C ASP A 103 17.51 -16.40 -4.76
N ILE A 104 17.56 -15.15 -4.30
CA ILE A 104 16.63 -14.06 -4.64
C ILE A 104 17.29 -13.15 -5.69
N ASN A 105 16.65 -12.98 -6.84
CA ASN A 105 17.19 -12.12 -7.91
C ASN A 105 16.37 -10.82 -8.00
N GLY A 106 16.61 -9.93 -7.05
CA GLY A 106 15.96 -8.63 -6.98
C GLY A 106 14.60 -8.62 -6.27
N ARG A 107 13.88 -7.49 -6.42
CA ARG A 107 12.57 -7.25 -5.80
C ARG A 107 11.57 -6.83 -6.87
N LEU A 108 10.32 -7.19 -6.67
CA LEU A 108 9.18 -6.73 -7.47
C LEU A 108 8.31 -5.84 -6.58
N ALA A 109 7.80 -4.74 -7.12
CA ALA A 109 6.82 -3.91 -6.43
C ALA A 109 5.40 -4.39 -6.73
N LEU A 110 4.61 -4.56 -5.68
CA LEU A 110 3.16 -4.73 -5.73
C LEU A 110 2.53 -3.42 -5.29
N PHE A 111 1.57 -2.95 -6.07
CA PHE A 111 0.87 -1.69 -5.84
C PHE A 111 -0.61 -1.95 -5.66
N GLU A 112 -1.17 -1.36 -4.61
CA GLU A 112 -2.61 -1.19 -4.43
C GLU A 112 -2.90 0.30 -4.63
N VAL A 113 -3.81 0.61 -5.55
CA VAL A 113 -4.08 1.97 -5.98
C VAL A 113 -5.53 2.31 -5.67
N LEU A 114 -5.74 3.33 -4.85
CA LEU A 114 -7.05 3.85 -4.50
C LEU A 114 -7.23 5.25 -5.10
N PRO A 115 -7.94 5.38 -6.25
CA PRO A 115 -8.32 6.68 -6.78
C PRO A 115 -9.46 7.28 -5.94
N VAL A 116 -9.27 8.51 -5.47
CA VAL A 116 -10.29 9.24 -4.74
C VAL A 116 -11.06 10.07 -5.75
N THR A 117 -12.24 9.59 -6.13
CA THR A 117 -13.14 10.34 -7.00
C THR A 117 -14.06 11.24 -6.17
N PRO A 118 -14.53 12.37 -6.70
CA PRO A 118 -15.47 13.27 -6.01
C PRO A 118 -16.77 12.59 -5.54
N GLY A 119 -17.09 11.38 -6.02
CA GLY A 119 -18.24 10.59 -5.58
C GLY A 119 -18.09 9.95 -4.19
N TYR A 120 -16.85 9.78 -3.70
CA TYR A 120 -16.57 9.16 -2.39
C TYR A 120 -16.84 10.12 -1.20
N ALA A 121 -17.10 11.39 -1.48
CA ALA A 121 -17.32 12.46 -0.50
C ALA A 121 -18.68 12.43 0.24
N ARG A 122 -19.59 11.51 -0.13
CA ARG A 122 -20.99 11.48 0.36
C ARG A 122 -21.30 10.31 1.31
N GLY A 123 -20.38 9.98 2.22
CA GLY A 123 -20.55 8.92 3.22
C GLY A 123 -20.29 9.40 4.64
#